data_AF-A0AA39S9T5-F1
#
_entry.id   AF-A0AA39S9T5-F1
#
_cell.length_a   1.000
_cell.length_b   1.000
_cell.length_c   1.000
_cell.angle_alpha   90.00
_cell.angle_beta   90.00
_cell.angle_gamma   90.00
#
_symmetry.space_group_name_H-M   'P 1'
#
loop_
_entity.id
_entity.type
_entity.pdbx_description
1 polymer ?
#
loop_
_entity_poly.entity_id
_entity_poly.type
_entity_poly.pdbx_seq_one_letter_code
_entity_poly.pdbx_strand_id
1 'polypeptide(L)'
;MAHYPMSPRHSRMLLTLILIMKMKSYSRANLVLGFAVAAAAALSLSNPFVMQLEGSHTDRDDLEQVEGSKTLDEEELLCQATCAGWVDRVAKRVRPKPGSGDRKVNAVRYQACMVKEDVFLHRRSLVADSVPESLVYSELLHTKRPYMHGATRVKSDWLIKYGQSLCSFSKSLEGSEYYNHCQTDQISRWDNPIFGPHRWELPLHSVPVISGDEHYVPVFACALLECRVLPC
;
A
#
# COMPACT_ATOMS: atom_id res chain seq x y z
N MET A 1 15.02 -16.40 -2.82
CA MET A 1 14.53 -15.53 -3.92
C MET A 1 15.45 -15.53 -5.16
N ALA A 2 16.43 -16.44 -5.28
CA ALA A 2 17.45 -16.39 -6.34
C ALA A 2 17.12 -17.15 -7.65
N HIS A 3 15.89 -17.68 -7.81
CA HIS A 3 15.54 -18.49 -8.98
C HIS A 3 15.03 -17.69 -10.18
N TYR A 4 14.67 -16.41 -10.02
CA TYR A 4 14.16 -15.58 -11.09
C TYR A 4 15.05 -14.35 -11.29
N PRO A 5 15.38 -13.96 -12.52
CA PRO A 5 16.14 -12.74 -12.83
C PRO A 5 15.25 -11.50 -12.68
N MET A 6 14.64 -11.34 -11.50
CA MET A 6 13.75 -10.22 -11.16
C MET A 6 14.22 -9.55 -9.88
N SER A 7 13.99 -8.25 -9.75
CA SER A 7 14.33 -7.55 -8.51
C SER A 7 13.48 -8.08 -7.34
N PRO A 8 13.99 -8.04 -6.08
CA PRO A 8 13.26 -8.54 -4.92
C PRO A 8 11.87 -7.91 -4.73
N ARG A 9 11.68 -6.66 -5.18
CA ARG A 9 10.40 -5.94 -5.13
C ARG A 9 9.36 -6.59 -6.04
N HIS A 10 9.74 -6.87 -7.28
CA HIS A 10 8.88 -7.55 -8.25
C HIS A 10 8.54 -8.97 -7.81
N SER A 11 9.53 -9.70 -7.28
CA SER A 11 9.29 -11.03 -6.71
C SER A 11 8.29 -10.98 -5.55
N ARG A 12 8.45 -10.03 -4.62
CA ARG A 12 7.51 -9.82 -3.51
C ARG A 12 6.12 -9.43 -4.00
N MET A 13 6.00 -8.55 -4.99
CA MET A 13 4.72 -8.21 -5.61
C MET A 13 4.01 -9.45 -6.17
N LEU A 14 4.69 -10.27 -6.99
CA LEU A 14 4.08 -11.44 -7.61
C LEU A 14 3.71 -12.52 -6.58
N LEU A 15 4.59 -12.78 -5.59
CA LEU A 15 4.31 -13.76 -4.55
C LEU A 15 3.14 -13.35 -3.65
N THR A 16 3.06 -12.07 -3.29
CA THR A 16 1.94 -11.57 -2.48
C THR A 16 0.62 -11.68 -3.22
N LEU A 17 0.58 -11.38 -4.51
CA LEU A 17 -0.59 -11.58 -5.36
C LEU A 17 -1.03 -13.06 -5.36
N ILE A 18 -0.09 -13.99 -5.63
CA ILE A 18 -0.37 -15.44 -5.64
C ILE A 18 -0.95 -15.90 -4.30
N LEU A 19 -0.39 -15.42 -3.18
CA LEU A 19 -0.89 -15.75 -1.85
C LEU A 19 -2.32 -15.23 -1.61
N ILE A 20 -2.61 -13.97 -1.99
CA ILE A 20 -3.95 -13.39 -1.86
C ILE A 20 -4.97 -14.19 -2.68
N MET A 21 -4.60 -14.57 -3.90
CA MET A 21 -5.47 -15.31 -4.81
C MET A 21 -5.73 -16.73 -4.32
N LYS A 22 -4.72 -17.39 -3.74
CA LYS A 22 -4.87 -18.72 -3.13
C LYS A 22 -5.82 -18.71 -1.94
N MET A 23 -5.80 -17.65 -1.12
CA MET A 23 -6.71 -17.54 0.02
C MET A 23 -8.16 -17.23 -0.38
N LYS A 24 -8.38 -16.54 -1.50
CA LYS A 24 -9.70 -16.07 -1.93
C LYS A 24 -10.36 -16.93 -3.03
N SER A 25 -9.76 -18.05 -3.46
CA SER A 25 -10.26 -18.92 -4.54
C SER A 25 -10.75 -18.14 -5.76
N TYR A 26 -9.89 -17.32 -6.36
CA TYR A 26 -10.23 -16.44 -7.47
C TYR A 26 -10.46 -17.19 -8.80
N SER A 27 -11.63 -17.00 -9.42
CA SER A 27 -11.99 -17.64 -10.69
C SER A 27 -11.16 -17.19 -11.88
N ARG A 28 -10.77 -15.90 -11.92
CA ARG A 28 -9.97 -15.28 -13.02
C ARG A 28 -8.48 -15.17 -12.68
N ALA A 29 -7.95 -16.12 -11.93
CA ALA A 29 -6.60 -16.04 -11.39
C ALA A 29 -5.52 -15.79 -12.46
N ASN A 30 -5.57 -16.55 -13.56
CA ASN A 30 -4.56 -16.47 -14.62
C ASN A 30 -4.52 -15.10 -15.32
N LEU A 31 -5.67 -14.43 -15.45
CA LEU A 31 -5.75 -13.12 -16.08
C LEU A 31 -5.09 -12.04 -15.21
N VAL A 32 -5.43 -12.00 -13.93
CA VAL A 32 -4.84 -11.05 -12.96
C VAL A 32 -3.34 -11.29 -12.82
N LEU A 33 -2.92 -12.56 -12.79
CA LEU A 33 -1.51 -12.91 -12.78
C LEU A 33 -0.79 -12.44 -14.05
N GLY A 34 -1.42 -12.59 -15.23
CA GLY A 34 -0.91 -12.07 -16.49
C GLY A 34 -0.71 -10.55 -16.44
N PHE A 35 -1.68 -9.80 -15.93
CA PHE A 35 -1.55 -8.35 -15.74
C PHE A 35 -0.45 -7.98 -14.74
N ALA A 36 -0.33 -8.72 -13.64
CA ALA A 36 0.72 -8.47 -12.66
C ALA A 36 2.13 -8.74 -13.22
N VAL A 37 2.29 -9.79 -14.02
CA VAL A 37 3.56 -10.09 -14.71
C VAL A 37 3.87 -9.01 -15.74
N ALA A 38 2.88 -8.56 -16.52
CA ALA A 38 3.05 -7.45 -17.46
C ALA A 38 3.46 -6.14 -16.75
N ALA A 39 2.80 -5.81 -15.63
CA ALA A 39 3.16 -4.67 -14.80
C ALA A 39 4.58 -4.81 -14.22
N ALA A 40 4.95 -5.99 -13.73
CA ALA A 40 6.31 -6.25 -13.23
C ALA A 40 7.37 -6.05 -14.31
N ALA A 41 7.09 -6.52 -15.53
CA ALA A 41 7.98 -6.36 -16.67
C ALA A 41 8.12 -4.87 -17.07
N ALA A 42 7.00 -4.14 -17.14
CA ALA A 42 7.00 -2.71 -17.44
C ALA A 42 7.77 -1.88 -16.40
N LEU A 43 7.70 -2.26 -15.12
CA LEU A 43 8.44 -1.61 -14.03
C LEU A 43 9.90 -2.06 -13.93
N SER A 44 10.26 -3.19 -14.52
CA SER A 44 11.64 -3.73 -14.52
C SER A 44 12.48 -3.17 -15.67
N LEU A 45 11.85 -2.73 -16.75
CA LEU A 45 12.54 -2.13 -17.88
C LEU A 45 12.68 -0.62 -17.65
N SER A 46 13.85 -0.08 -18.00
CA SER A 46 13.99 1.35 -18.23
C SER A 46 12.95 1.72 -19.28
N ASN A 47 12.05 2.66 -18.97
CA ASN A 47 10.96 3.08 -19.85
C ASN A 47 11.46 3.17 -21.32
N PRO A 48 11.08 2.23 -22.21
CA PRO A 48 11.58 2.20 -23.59
C PRO A 48 10.99 3.36 -24.41
N PHE A 49 9.91 3.96 -23.90
CA PHE A 49 9.41 5.24 -24.38
C PHE A 49 10.23 6.35 -23.74
N VAL A 50 11.20 6.88 -24.49
CA VAL A 50 11.67 8.25 -24.28
C VAL A 50 10.48 9.16 -24.53
N MET A 51 9.70 9.46 -23.50
CA MET A 51 8.72 10.55 -23.58
C MET A 51 9.55 11.83 -23.52
N GLN A 52 9.97 12.32 -24.70
CA GLN A 52 10.70 13.58 -24.83
C GLN A 52 9.92 14.65 -24.04
N LEU A 53 10.54 15.18 -22.99
CA LEU A 53 10.02 16.22 -22.12
C LEU A 53 10.00 17.59 -22.84
N GLU A 54 9.85 17.60 -24.16
CA GLU A 54 9.83 18.79 -25.00
C GLU A 54 8.53 18.86 -25.78
N GLY A 55 7.81 19.96 -25.58
CA GLY A 55 6.88 20.48 -26.58
C GLY A 55 5.40 20.19 -26.36
N SER A 56 4.70 21.26 -25.96
CA SER A 56 3.37 21.65 -26.42
C SER A 56 2.15 20.80 -26.05
N HIS A 57 1.07 21.52 -25.75
CA HIS A 57 -0.30 21.00 -25.75
C HIS A 57 -0.61 20.33 -27.09
N THR A 58 -1.16 19.11 -27.05
CA THR A 58 -2.26 18.61 -27.90
C THR A 58 -2.61 17.18 -27.50
N ASP A 59 -3.92 16.95 -27.43
CA ASP A 59 -4.69 15.71 -27.60
C ASP A 59 -4.46 14.53 -26.66
N ARG A 60 -5.53 14.26 -25.90
CA ARG A 60 -5.63 13.27 -24.82
C ARG A 60 -6.40 12.03 -25.27
N ASP A 61 -6.29 11.67 -26.56
CA ASP A 61 -7.24 10.75 -27.22
C ASP A 61 -6.64 9.51 -27.91
N ASP A 62 -5.35 9.17 -27.75
CA ASP A 62 -4.79 7.97 -28.40
C ASP A 62 -4.05 7.04 -27.42
N LEU A 63 -4.65 6.75 -26.28
CA LEU A 63 -4.36 5.51 -25.56
C LEU A 63 -5.58 4.64 -25.71
N GLU A 64 -5.58 3.82 -26.77
CA GLU A 64 -6.54 2.73 -26.93
C GLU A 64 -6.63 1.96 -25.62
N GLN A 65 -7.71 2.25 -24.91
CA GLN A 65 -8.17 1.48 -23.80
C GLN A 65 -8.42 0.08 -24.36
N VAL A 66 -7.54 -0.85 -24.03
CA VAL A 66 -7.92 -2.27 -23.94
C VAL A 66 -8.86 -2.36 -22.74
N GLU A 67 -10.07 -1.82 -22.91
CA GLU A 67 -11.21 -1.88 -22.00
C GLU A 67 -11.84 -3.27 -22.10
N GLY A 68 -11.02 -4.30 -21.86
CA GLY A 68 -11.55 -5.53 -21.33
C GLY A 68 -11.94 -5.23 -19.89
N SER A 69 -13.21 -4.90 -19.65
CA SER A 69 -13.89 -4.81 -18.35
C SER A 69 -13.05 -5.41 -17.21
N LYS A 70 -12.18 -4.59 -16.62
CA LYS A 70 -11.49 -4.93 -15.39
C LYS A 70 -12.51 -4.67 -14.30
N THR A 71 -12.91 -5.71 -13.61
CA THR A 71 -13.75 -5.52 -12.42
C THR A 71 -12.93 -4.71 -11.41
N LEU A 72 -13.57 -3.77 -10.70
CA LEU A 72 -12.89 -2.90 -9.72
C LEU A 72 -12.07 -3.70 -8.69
N ASP A 73 -12.49 -4.94 -8.41
CA ASP A 73 -11.81 -5.87 -7.52
C ASP A 73 -10.44 -6.32 -8.07
N GLU A 74 -10.29 -6.49 -9.38
CA GLU A 74 -9.02 -6.89 -10.01
C GLU A 74 -7.98 -5.75 -9.95
N GLU A 75 -8.42 -4.50 -10.17
CA GLU A 75 -7.56 -3.33 -10.02
C GLU A 75 -7.11 -3.17 -8.57
N GLU A 76 -8.03 -3.36 -7.62
CA GLU A 76 -7.71 -3.28 -6.19
C GLU A 76 -6.69 -4.33 -5.78
N LEU A 77 -6.79 -5.55 -6.28
CA LEU A 77 -5.81 -6.61 -6.06
C LEU A 77 -4.42 -6.27 -6.60
N LEU A 78 -4.35 -5.71 -7.81
CA LEU A 78 -3.08 -5.29 -8.41
C LEU A 78 -2.45 -4.14 -7.63
N CYS A 79 -3.25 -3.16 -7.18
CA CYS A 79 -2.78 -2.07 -6.33
C CYS A 79 -2.27 -2.59 -4.98
N GLN A 80 -2.97 -3.57 -4.40
CA GLN A 80 -2.60 -4.22 -3.15
C GLN A 80 -1.25 -4.95 -3.27
N ALA A 81 -1.05 -5.72 -4.34
CA ALA A 81 0.22 -6.40 -4.61
C ALA A 81 1.36 -5.41 -4.87
N THR A 82 1.08 -4.33 -5.61
CA THR A 82 2.06 -3.25 -5.88
C THR A 82 2.48 -2.58 -4.58
N CYS A 83 1.53 -2.29 -3.68
CA CYS A 83 1.81 -1.78 -2.34
C CYS A 83 2.73 -2.71 -1.54
N ALA A 84 2.50 -4.02 -1.61
CA ALA A 84 3.32 -5.00 -0.92
C ALA A 84 4.76 -5.09 -1.46
N GLY A 85 4.97 -4.84 -2.75
CA GLY A 85 6.29 -4.83 -3.39
C GLY A 85 7.11 -3.57 -3.11
N TRP A 86 6.45 -2.41 -3.00
CA TRP A 86 7.07 -1.09 -2.84
C TRP A 86 6.64 -0.39 -1.54
N VAL A 87 6.52 -1.15 -0.45
CA VAL A 87 6.10 -0.63 0.86
C VAL A 87 7.05 0.43 1.44
N ASP A 88 8.29 0.46 0.97
CA ASP A 88 9.30 1.47 1.30
C ASP A 88 9.15 2.79 0.51
N ARG A 89 8.49 2.74 -0.65
CA ARG A 89 8.24 3.89 -1.54
C ARG A 89 6.79 4.38 -1.44
N VAL A 90 6.32 4.52 -0.21
CA VAL A 90 5.01 5.11 0.12
C VAL A 90 5.16 6.61 0.32
N ALA A 91 4.19 7.39 -0.13
CA ALA A 91 4.10 8.82 0.11
C ALA A 91 2.71 9.20 0.62
N LYS A 92 2.67 10.03 1.66
CA LYS A 92 1.44 10.55 2.28
C LYS A 92 1.26 12.01 1.89
N ARG A 93 0.03 12.38 1.54
CA ARG A 93 -0.32 13.73 1.12
C ARG A 93 -0.13 14.70 2.28
N VAL A 94 0.60 15.79 2.04
CA VAL A 94 0.74 16.89 3.00
C VAL A 94 -0.25 17.98 2.63
N ARG A 95 -1.20 18.26 3.53
CA ARG A 95 -2.09 19.41 3.37
C ARG A 95 -1.30 20.67 3.74
N PRO A 96 -1.26 21.70 2.88
CA PRO A 96 -0.58 22.94 3.21
C PRO A 96 -1.24 23.55 4.45
N LYS A 97 -0.44 23.93 5.45
CA LYS A 97 -0.95 24.65 6.62
C LYS A 97 -1.47 26.02 6.16
N PRO A 98 -2.73 26.39 6.49
CA PRO A 98 -3.25 27.71 6.17
C PRO A 98 -2.38 28.76 6.88
N GLY A 99 -1.79 29.69 6.12
CA GLY A 99 -0.93 30.76 6.65
C GLY A 99 0.56 30.66 6.26
N SER A 100 1.01 29.52 5.70
CA SER A 100 2.32 29.48 5.04
C SER A 100 2.25 30.25 3.72
N GLY A 101 3.10 31.26 3.54
CA GLY A 101 3.13 32.17 2.37
C GLY A 101 3.46 31.52 1.03
N ASP A 102 3.41 30.19 0.94
CA ASP A 102 3.77 29.39 -0.23
C ASP A 102 2.58 29.28 -1.21
N ARG A 103 2.00 30.43 -1.57
CA ARG A 103 0.82 30.54 -2.46
C ARG A 103 1.12 30.27 -3.94
N LYS A 104 2.36 29.92 -4.31
CA LYS A 104 2.82 30.05 -5.70
C LYS A 104 2.91 28.75 -6.50
N VAL A 105 2.71 27.57 -5.90
CA VAL A 105 2.79 26.31 -6.65
C VAL A 105 1.63 25.41 -6.29
N ASN A 106 0.61 25.37 -7.18
CA ASN A 106 -0.55 24.47 -7.12
C ASN A 106 -0.19 23.00 -7.39
N ALA A 107 1.04 22.58 -7.06
CA ALA A 107 1.48 21.20 -7.19
C ALA A 107 1.19 20.47 -5.88
N VAL A 108 0.52 19.32 -5.99
CA VAL A 108 0.20 18.50 -4.83
C VAL A 108 1.49 17.96 -4.21
N ARG A 109 1.67 18.24 -2.92
CA ARG A 109 2.84 17.83 -2.13
C ARG A 109 2.56 16.54 -1.40
N TYR A 110 3.56 15.67 -1.42
CA TYR A 110 3.57 14.42 -0.69
C TYR A 110 4.87 14.33 0.10
N GLN A 111 4.77 13.78 1.30
CA GLN A 111 5.90 13.38 2.11
C GLN A 111 6.16 11.91 1.83
N ALA A 112 7.33 11.58 1.30
CA ALA A 112 7.72 10.20 1.08
C ALA A 112 8.28 9.57 2.35
N CYS A 113 8.12 8.25 2.50
CA CYS A 113 8.49 7.52 3.72
C CYS A 113 10.01 7.52 3.95
N MET A 114 10.79 7.26 2.89
CA MET A 114 12.24 7.11 2.95
C MET A 114 13.02 8.33 2.45
N VAL A 115 12.33 9.43 2.10
CA VAL A 115 12.92 10.65 1.55
C VAL A 115 12.54 11.82 2.43
N LYS A 116 13.54 12.58 2.89
CA LYS A 116 13.34 13.73 3.80
C LYS A 116 12.73 14.94 3.10
N GLU A 117 12.93 15.05 1.79
CA GLU A 117 12.42 16.15 0.97
C GLU A 117 10.96 15.94 0.59
N ASP A 118 10.23 17.04 0.42
CA ASP A 118 8.87 17.02 -0.11
C ASP A 118 8.90 16.62 -1.58
N VAL A 119 8.07 15.64 -1.94
CA VAL A 119 7.96 15.10 -3.30
C VAL A 119 6.67 15.58 -3.95
N PHE A 120 6.72 15.84 -5.25
CA PHE A 120 5.60 16.40 -6.00
C PHE A 120 4.99 15.36 -6.95
N LEU A 121 3.66 15.40 -7.08
CA LEU A 121 2.97 14.62 -8.10
C LEU A 121 2.90 15.41 -9.42
N HIS A 122 3.24 14.77 -10.54
CA HIS A 122 3.13 15.39 -11.85
C HIS A 122 1.67 15.49 -12.30
N ARG A 123 1.30 16.57 -13.01
CA ARG A 123 -0.09 16.82 -13.45
C ARG A 123 -0.64 15.78 -14.43
N ARG A 124 0.22 15.18 -15.26
CA ARG A 124 -0.17 14.11 -16.20
C ARG A 124 -0.31 12.73 -15.53
N SER A 125 -0.13 12.63 -14.21
CA SER A 125 -0.38 11.38 -13.50
C SER A 125 -1.87 11.10 -13.46
N LEU A 126 -2.29 9.86 -13.75
CA LEU A 126 -3.69 9.43 -13.63
C LEU A 126 -4.24 9.58 -12.21
N VAL A 127 -3.36 9.58 -11.22
CA VAL A 127 -3.71 9.72 -9.80
C VAL A 127 -3.92 11.19 -9.41
N ALA A 128 -3.50 12.14 -10.25
CA ALA A 128 -3.58 13.57 -9.97
C ALA A 128 -5.03 14.07 -9.83
N ASP A 129 -5.99 13.45 -10.53
CA ASP A 129 -7.40 13.84 -10.46
C ASP A 129 -8.04 13.41 -9.13
N SER A 130 -7.71 12.22 -8.63
CA SER A 130 -8.29 11.67 -7.39
C SER A 130 -7.63 12.19 -6.10
N VAL A 131 -6.41 12.73 -6.20
CA VAL A 131 -5.61 13.29 -5.09
C VAL A 131 -5.66 12.46 -3.79
N PRO A 132 -5.19 11.19 -3.82
CA PRO A 132 -5.34 10.26 -2.71
C PRO A 132 -4.52 10.69 -1.48
N GLU A 133 -4.91 10.19 -0.31
CA GLU A 133 -4.20 10.48 0.94
C GLU A 133 -2.85 9.76 1.03
N SER A 134 -2.78 8.53 0.52
CA SER A 134 -1.55 7.74 0.46
C SER A 134 -1.41 7.13 -0.94
N LEU A 135 -0.17 7.11 -1.44
CA LEU A 135 0.17 6.50 -2.72
C LEU A 135 1.53 5.80 -2.63
N VAL A 136 1.78 4.92 -3.58
CA VAL A 136 3.09 4.28 -3.79
C VAL A 136 3.63 4.75 -5.13
N TYR A 137 4.94 4.97 -5.20
CA TYR A 137 5.60 5.39 -6.43
C TYR A 137 6.68 4.38 -6.85
N SER A 138 6.85 4.21 -8.16
CA SER A 138 7.89 3.34 -8.68
C SER A 138 9.24 4.04 -8.65
N GLU A 139 9.33 5.31 -9.06
CA GLU A 139 10.60 6.03 -9.22
C GLU A 139 10.46 7.53 -8.87
N LEU A 140 11.61 8.15 -8.57
CA LEU A 140 11.72 9.59 -8.33
C LEU A 140 12.58 10.24 -9.41
N LEU A 141 11.96 11.12 -10.20
CA LEU A 141 12.62 11.90 -11.22
C LEU A 141 13.10 13.21 -10.63
N HIS A 142 14.41 13.34 -10.47
CA HIS A 142 15.05 14.56 -9.96
C HIS A 142 15.29 15.53 -11.12
N THR A 143 14.39 16.51 -11.26
CA THR A 143 14.59 17.63 -12.20
C THR A 143 14.97 18.88 -11.40
N LYS A 144 14.15 19.94 -11.43
CA LYS A 144 14.26 21.08 -10.51
C LYS A 144 13.71 20.75 -9.12
N ARG A 145 12.79 19.79 -9.06
CA ARG A 145 12.16 19.25 -7.85
C ARG A 145 11.99 17.74 -8.05
N PRO A 146 11.97 16.95 -6.97
CA PRO A 146 11.71 15.51 -7.08
C PRO A 146 10.24 15.26 -7.43
N TYR A 147 10.00 14.61 -8.57
CA TYR A 147 8.67 14.21 -9.02
C TYR A 147 8.48 12.70 -8.93
N MET A 148 7.29 12.28 -8.49
CA MET A 148 6.92 10.86 -8.45
C MET A 148 6.50 10.38 -9.84
N HIS A 149 7.09 9.27 -10.25
CA HIS A 149 6.73 8.52 -11.45
C HIS A 149 6.15 7.16 -11.06
N GLY A 150 5.19 6.65 -11.86
CA GLY A 150 4.51 5.39 -11.60
C GLY A 150 3.73 5.39 -10.28
N ALA A 151 2.93 6.43 -10.05
CA ALA A 151 2.14 6.55 -8.83
C ALA A 151 0.88 5.66 -8.87
N THR A 152 0.62 4.94 -7.79
CA THR A 152 -0.56 4.09 -7.59
C THR A 152 -1.22 4.43 -6.25
N ARG A 153 -2.55 4.54 -6.22
CA ARG A 153 -3.33 4.83 -5.00
C ARG A 153 -3.25 3.66 -4.02
N VAL A 154 -3.11 3.96 -2.73
CA VAL A 154 -3.02 2.94 -1.67
C VAL A 154 -3.96 3.26 -0.51
N LYS A 155 -4.66 2.22 -0.01
CA LYS A 155 -5.45 2.30 1.23
C LYS A 155 -4.57 2.03 2.45
N SER A 156 -4.90 2.68 3.57
CA SER A 156 -4.17 2.54 4.83
C SER A 156 -4.11 1.08 5.33
N ASP A 157 -5.19 0.31 5.17
CA ASP A 157 -5.26 -1.09 5.63
C ASP A 157 -4.20 -1.98 4.99
N TRP A 158 -3.83 -1.69 3.73
CA TRP A 158 -2.81 -2.45 3.02
C TRP A 158 -1.42 -2.16 3.57
N LEU A 159 -1.15 -0.91 3.97
CA LEU A 159 0.13 -0.54 4.59
C LEU A 159 0.33 -1.30 5.90
N ILE A 160 -0.73 -1.46 6.70
CA ILE A 160 -0.66 -2.19 7.96
C ILE A 160 -0.39 -3.66 7.70
N LYS A 161 -1.08 -4.27 6.72
CA LYS A 161 -0.94 -5.69 6.39
C LYS A 161 0.42 -6.05 5.79
N TYR A 162 0.90 -5.28 4.81
CA TYR A 162 2.14 -5.60 4.08
C TYR A 162 3.39 -4.92 4.65
N GLY A 163 3.19 -3.85 5.41
CA GLY A 163 4.24 -3.03 6.00
C GLY A 163 4.44 -3.25 7.49
N GLN A 164 4.05 -4.40 8.04
CA GLN A 164 4.24 -4.71 9.47
C GLN A 164 5.69 -4.46 9.95
N SER A 165 6.69 -4.64 9.09
CA SER A 165 8.10 -4.35 9.41
C SER A 165 8.44 -2.85 9.54
N LEU A 166 7.63 -1.98 8.94
CA LEU A 166 7.77 -0.51 8.99
C LEU A 166 6.76 0.13 9.95
N CYS A 167 5.78 -0.64 10.43
CA CYS A 167 4.82 -0.23 11.43
C CYS A 167 5.38 -0.45 12.84
N SER A 168 5.29 0.58 13.67
CA SER A 168 5.43 0.43 15.12
C SER A 168 4.04 0.44 15.72
N PHE A 169 3.69 -0.62 16.44
CA PHE A 169 2.46 -0.70 17.21
C PHE A 169 2.76 -0.11 18.59
N SER A 170 2.06 0.96 18.98
CA SER A 170 2.20 1.50 20.32
C SER A 170 1.77 0.45 21.34
N LYS A 171 2.41 0.43 22.52
CA LYS A 171 1.96 -0.41 23.63
C LYS A 171 0.49 -0.11 23.89
N SER A 172 -0.31 -1.16 23.74
CA SER A 172 -1.72 -1.32 24.14
C SER A 172 -2.32 -0.07 24.74
N LEU A 173 -3.21 0.59 24.00
CA LEU A 173 -4.05 1.64 24.58
C LEU A 173 -4.69 1.05 25.85
N GLU A 174 -4.51 1.70 27.00
CA GLU A 174 -5.10 1.25 28.27
C GLU A 174 -6.62 1.19 28.07
N GLY A 175 -7.18 -0.04 28.03
CA GLY A 175 -8.57 -0.30 27.69
C GLY A 175 -8.84 -0.88 26.29
N SER A 176 -7.81 -1.23 25.50
CA SER A 176 -8.00 -1.96 24.25
C SER A 176 -8.63 -3.33 24.50
N GLU A 177 -9.83 -3.54 23.96
CA GLU A 177 -10.56 -4.80 24.06
C GLU A 177 -9.82 -5.87 23.26
N TYR A 178 -9.27 -6.86 23.97
CA TYR A 178 -8.84 -8.09 23.34
C TYR A 178 -10.07 -8.87 22.93
N TYR A 179 -10.07 -9.37 21.69
CA TYR A 179 -11.17 -10.19 21.21
C TYR A 179 -10.63 -11.42 20.50
N ASN A 180 -11.38 -12.52 20.63
CA ASN A 180 -11.03 -13.80 20.02
C ASN A 180 -11.82 -13.98 18.74
N HIS A 181 -11.12 -14.32 17.66
CA HIS A 181 -11.77 -14.66 16.41
C HIS A 181 -11.96 -16.18 16.35
N CYS A 182 -13.19 -16.66 16.57
CA CYS A 182 -13.53 -18.09 16.69
C CYS A 182 -13.09 -18.91 15.47
N GLN A 183 -13.03 -18.30 14.28
CA GLN A 183 -12.69 -18.99 13.03
C GLN A 183 -11.18 -19.23 12.86
N THR A 184 -10.34 -18.40 13.49
CA THR A 184 -8.88 -18.47 13.34
C THR A 184 -8.17 -18.86 14.62
N ASP A 185 -8.93 -19.07 15.70
CA ASP A 185 -8.44 -19.34 17.07
C ASP A 185 -7.28 -18.43 17.46
N GLN A 186 -7.45 -17.13 17.15
CA GLN A 186 -6.43 -16.11 17.37
C GLN A 186 -7.00 -14.97 18.20
N ILE A 187 -6.24 -14.57 19.21
CA ILE A 187 -6.50 -13.38 20.01
C ILE A 187 -6.00 -12.18 19.24
N SER A 188 -6.86 -11.20 19.01
CA SER A 188 -6.51 -9.94 18.37
C SER A 188 -6.71 -8.78 19.34
N ARG A 189 -5.89 -7.74 19.19
CA ARG A 189 -5.99 -6.46 19.91
C ARG A 189 -6.21 -5.34 18.91
N TRP A 190 -7.01 -4.34 19.28
CA TRP A 190 -7.12 -3.10 18.53
C TRP A 190 -5.99 -2.14 18.90
N ASP A 191 -5.16 -1.79 17.92
CA ASP A 191 -4.09 -0.81 18.09
C ASP A 191 -4.11 0.22 16.95
N ASN A 192 -3.58 1.42 17.22
CA ASN A 192 -3.33 2.47 16.22
C ASN A 192 -1.89 2.32 15.72
N PRO A 193 -1.66 1.77 14.51
CA PRO A 193 -0.31 1.61 14.02
C PRO A 193 0.30 2.95 13.61
N ILE A 194 1.59 3.09 13.88
CA ILE A 194 2.39 4.23 13.44
C ILE A 194 3.31 3.75 12.31
N PHE A 195 3.19 4.36 11.14
CA PHE A 195 3.95 3.96 9.96
C PHE A 195 5.16 4.86 9.72
N GLY A 196 6.32 4.23 9.53
CA GLY A 196 7.52 4.87 9.01
C GLY A 196 8.18 5.90 9.93
N PRO A 197 9.28 6.53 9.47
CA PRO A 197 10.07 7.46 10.27
C PRO A 197 9.33 8.78 10.54
N HIS A 198 8.39 9.14 9.68
CA HIS A 198 7.55 10.33 9.83
C HIS A 198 6.37 10.13 10.79
N ARG A 199 6.29 8.97 11.45
CA ARG A 199 5.27 8.63 12.45
C ARG A 199 3.84 8.89 11.98
N TRP A 200 3.50 8.39 10.80
CA TRP A 200 2.15 8.55 10.28
C TRP A 200 1.18 7.66 11.05
N GLU A 201 0.26 8.27 11.77
CA GLU A 201 -0.85 7.55 12.40
C GLU A 201 -1.76 6.96 11.32
N LEU A 202 -2.05 5.67 11.47
CA LEU A 202 -2.96 4.90 10.66
C LEU A 202 -4.24 4.57 11.46
N PRO A 203 -5.36 4.28 10.78
CA PRO A 203 -6.62 3.93 11.43
C PRO A 203 -6.49 2.67 12.29
N LEU A 204 -7.43 2.51 13.21
CA LEU A 204 -7.52 1.39 14.15
C LEU A 204 -7.50 0.06 13.38
N HIS A 205 -6.60 -0.84 13.76
CA HIS A 205 -6.45 -2.13 13.09
C HIS A 205 -6.28 -3.25 14.11
N SER A 206 -6.84 -4.40 13.77
CA SER A 206 -6.72 -5.60 14.58
C SER A 206 -5.39 -6.27 14.33
N VAL A 207 -4.59 -6.40 15.38
CA VAL A 207 -3.27 -7.02 15.33
C VAL A 207 -3.34 -8.34 16.10
N PRO A 208 -2.89 -9.46 15.53
CA PRO A 208 -2.85 -10.72 16.25
C PRO A 208 -1.82 -10.62 17.38
N VAL A 209 -2.24 -11.01 18.59
CA VAL A 209 -1.39 -11.06 19.77
C VAL A 209 -0.54 -12.33 19.71
N ILE A 210 0.77 -12.18 19.87
CA ILE A 210 1.71 -13.31 19.87
C ILE A 210 1.68 -13.94 21.27
N SER A 211 1.80 -15.28 21.34
CA SER A 211 1.75 -16.07 22.59
C SER A 211 2.78 -15.70 23.68
N GLY A 212 3.67 -14.74 23.43
CA GLY A 212 4.65 -14.22 24.39
C GLY A 212 4.18 -12.99 25.20
N ASP A 213 3.01 -12.43 24.90
CA ASP A 213 2.45 -11.31 25.67
C ASP A 213 1.86 -11.81 26.99
N GLU A 214 2.15 -11.11 28.10
CA GLU A 214 1.63 -11.43 29.45
C GLU A 214 0.09 -11.51 29.49
N HIS A 215 -0.57 -10.78 28.59
CA HIS A 215 -2.02 -10.69 28.51
C HIS A 215 -2.64 -11.78 27.61
N TYR A 216 -1.83 -12.57 26.90
CA TYR A 216 -2.34 -13.63 26.03
C TYR A 216 -3.07 -14.71 26.83
N VAL A 217 -2.41 -15.26 27.85
CA VAL A 217 -2.94 -16.35 28.69
C VAL A 217 -4.23 -15.95 29.42
N PRO A 218 -4.31 -14.82 30.14
CA PRO A 218 -5.54 -14.46 30.85
C PRO A 218 -6.70 -14.18 29.89
N VAL A 219 -6.45 -13.53 28.74
CA VAL A 219 -7.49 -13.28 27.75
C VAL A 219 -7.98 -14.58 27.10
N PHE A 220 -7.07 -15.50 26.80
CA PHE A 220 -7.44 -16.81 26.27
C PHE A 220 -8.30 -17.59 27.27
N ALA A 221 -7.87 -17.61 28.53
CA ALA A 221 -8.60 -18.30 29.60
C ALA A 221 -10.00 -17.71 29.79
N CYS A 222 -10.15 -16.39 29.79
CA CYS A 222 -11.46 -15.74 29.83
C CYS A 222 -12.34 -16.14 28.64
N ALA A 223 -11.80 -16.13 27.42
CA ALA A 223 -12.58 -16.50 26.23
C ALA A 223 -12.96 -17.99 26.16
N LEU A 224 -12.11 -18.86 26.73
CA LEU A 224 -12.42 -20.28 26.88
C LEU A 224 -13.56 -20.49 27.89
N LEU A 225 -13.53 -19.78 29.03
CA LEU A 225 -14.59 -19.82 30.04
C LEU A 225 -15.91 -19.25 29.53
N GLU A 226 -15.87 -18.27 28.63
CA GLU A 226 -17.05 -17.72 27.95
C GLU A 226 -17.57 -18.61 26.81
N CYS A 227 -16.99 -19.80 26.60
CA CYS A 227 -17.29 -20.72 25.49
C CYS A 227 -17.21 -20.08 24.09
N ARG A 228 -16.42 -19.00 23.92
CA ARG A 228 -16.22 -18.37 22.61
C ARG A 228 -15.22 -19.13 21.74
N VAL A 229 -14.31 -19.90 22.37
CA VAL A 229 -13.26 -20.66 21.68
C VAL A 229 -13.78 -22.04 21.22
N LEU A 230 -14.56 -22.71 22.08
CA LEU A 230 -15.19 -24.00 21.80
C LEU A 230 -16.71 -23.86 21.99
N PRO A 231 -17.48 -23.69 20.91
CA PRO A 231 -18.94 -23.78 21.02
C PRO A 231 -19.32 -25.24 21.34
N CYS A 232 -20.00 -25.44 22.48
CA CYS A 232 -20.57 -26.72 22.88
C CYS A 232 -21.73 -27.14 21.99
#